data_AF-A0A183HI30-F1
#
_entry.id   AF-A0A183HI30-F1
#
_cell.length_a   1.000
_cell.length_b   1.000
_cell.length_c   1.000
_cell.angle_alpha   90.00
_cell.angle_beta   90.00
_cell.angle_gamma   90.00
#
_symmetry.space_group_name_H-M   'P 1'
#
loop_
_entity.id
_entity.type
_entity.pdbx_description
1 polymer ?
#
loop_
_entity_poly.entity_id
_entity_poly.type
_entity_poly.pdbx_seq_one_letter_code
_entity_poly.pdbx_strand_id
1 'polypeptide(L)'
;LIFGNLILIIVSNFKVIARIEEENERSLRFLHKSSHEKVTKLCQDVMVDAHKERLYAVCHEYIEGECMNDLHNMYRILKPINGGLSVVIREFQNFVKKTGLEALKGMRGDNIPQQFVENVLQDYYMCH
;
A
#
# COMPACT_ATOMS: atom_id res chain seq x y z
N LEU A 1 13.59 -14.37 -11.16
CA LEU A 1 13.78 -12.92 -11.40
C LEU A 1 12.77 -12.07 -10.61
N ILE A 2 11.48 -12.42 -10.57
CA ILE A 2 10.41 -11.67 -9.87
C ILE A 2 10.66 -11.52 -8.35
N PHE A 3 10.95 -12.61 -7.63
CA PHE A 3 11.25 -12.57 -6.19
C PHE A 3 12.46 -11.69 -5.82
N GLY A 4 13.48 -11.62 -6.68
CA GLY A 4 14.67 -10.81 -6.44
C GLY A 4 14.38 -9.31 -6.50
N ASN A 5 13.49 -8.89 -7.40
CA ASN A 5 13.04 -7.51 -7.47
C ASN A 5 12.16 -7.13 -6.27
N LEU A 6 11.30 -8.04 -5.82
CA LEU A 6 10.44 -7.81 -4.65
C LEU A 6 11.28 -7.58 -3.38
N ILE A 7 12.26 -8.45 -3.12
CA ILE A 7 13.17 -8.31 -1.97
C ILE A 7 13.95 -6.99 -2.03
N LEU A 8 14.46 -6.61 -3.21
CA LEU A 8 15.21 -5.35 -3.37
C LEU A 8 14.33 -4.12 -3.14
N ILE A 9 13.06 -4.18 -3.54
CA ILE A 9 12.08 -3.10 -3.37
C ILE A 9 11.64 -2.98 -1.91
N ILE A 10 11.34 -4.10 -1.24
CA ILE A 10 11.03 -4.14 0.20
C ILE A 10 12.19 -3.50 0.98
N VAL A 11 13.43 -3.92 0.73
CA VAL A 11 14.63 -3.36 1.37
C VAL A 11 14.77 -1.86 1.08
N SER A 12 14.41 -1.41 -0.11
CA SER A 12 14.44 0.02 -0.48
C SER A 12 13.37 0.82 0.26
N ASN A 13 12.15 0.28 0.41
CA ASN A 13 11.06 0.94 1.13
C ASN A 13 11.36 1.11 2.62
N PHE A 14 11.91 0.07 3.26
CA PHE A 14 12.38 0.18 4.64
C PHE A 14 13.48 1.24 4.80
N LYS A 15 14.37 1.38 3.80
CA LYS A 15 15.36 2.45 3.79
C LYS A 15 14.71 3.83 3.66
N VAL A 16 13.65 4.00 2.86
CA VAL A 16 12.93 5.29 2.76
C VAL A 16 12.36 5.70 4.11
N ILE A 17 11.67 4.80 4.81
CA ILE A 17 11.10 5.08 6.13
C ILE A 17 12.22 5.45 7.12
N ALA A 18 13.27 4.62 7.19
CA ALA A 18 14.40 4.87 8.09
C ALA A 18 15.09 6.21 7.83
N ARG A 19 15.26 6.59 6.56
CA ARG A 19 15.87 7.88 6.20
C ARG A 19 14.98 9.07 6.57
N ILE A 20 13.67 8.97 6.39
CA ILE A 20 12.72 10.01 6.83
C ILE A 20 12.77 10.17 8.35
N GLU A 21 12.78 9.07 9.10
CA GLU A 21 12.85 9.08 10.56
C GLU A 21 14.18 9.64 11.08
N GLU A 22 15.31 9.22 10.51
CA GLU A 22 16.63 9.76 10.82
C GLU A 22 16.69 11.29 10.58
N GLU A 23 16.08 11.75 9.50
CA GLU A 23 16.13 13.16 9.13
C GLU A 23 15.19 14.03 9.97
N ASN A 24 14.05 13.47 10.38
CA ASN A 24 13.20 14.08 11.40
C ASN A 24 13.95 14.23 12.72
N GLU A 25 14.62 13.17 13.21
CA GLU A 25 15.42 13.22 14.43
C GLU A 25 16.56 14.24 14.35
N ARG A 26 17.24 14.33 13.20
CA ARG A 26 18.29 15.33 12.98
C ARG A 26 17.71 16.75 13.00
N SER A 27 16.55 16.97 12.39
CA SER A 27 15.88 18.27 12.40
C SER A 27 15.56 18.75 13.82
N LEU A 28 15.11 17.83 14.69
CA LEU A 28 14.82 18.13 16.09
C LEU A 28 16.06 18.54 16.88
N ARG A 29 17.22 17.96 16.57
CA ARG A 29 18.48 18.22 17.28
C ARG A 29 19.15 19.52 16.86
N PHE A 30 19.08 19.88 15.58
CA PHE A 30 19.93 20.93 15.02
C PHE A 30 19.17 22.15 14.48
N LEU A 31 17.85 22.07 14.31
CA LEU A 31 17.07 23.16 13.73
C LEU A 31 16.07 23.75 14.73
N HIS A 32 15.73 25.02 14.53
CA HIS A 32 14.66 25.67 15.30
C HIS A 32 13.29 25.07 14.94
N LYS A 33 12.39 24.99 15.93
CA LYS A 33 11.05 24.39 15.82
C LYS A 33 10.22 24.83 14.62
N SER A 34 10.36 26.08 14.19
CA SER A 34 9.65 26.61 13.01
C SER A 34 10.10 26.00 11.68
N SER A 35 11.19 25.23 11.68
CA SER A 35 11.76 24.59 10.49
C SER A 35 11.48 23.10 10.42
N HIS A 36 11.05 22.46 11.51
CA HIS A 36 10.85 21.00 11.57
C HIS A 36 9.84 20.53 10.54
N GLU A 37 8.63 21.10 10.52
CA GLU A 37 7.58 20.73 9.57
C GLU A 37 8.02 20.93 8.10
N LYS A 38 8.79 21.99 7.83
CA LYS A 38 9.29 22.30 6.48
C LYS A 38 10.28 21.25 6.00
N VAL A 39 11.19 20.81 6.89
CA VAL A 39 12.18 19.77 6.57
C VAL A 39 11.52 18.42 6.44
N THR A 40 10.63 18.04 7.36
CA THR A 40 9.87 16.79 7.28
C THR A 40 9.13 16.67 5.95
N LYS A 41 8.41 17.73 5.56
CA LYS A 41 7.67 17.76 4.29
C LYS A 41 8.59 17.65 3.08
N LEU A 42 9.69 18.42 3.04
CA LEU A 42 10.65 18.35 1.95
C LEU A 42 11.27 16.96 1.81
N CYS A 43 11.67 16.34 2.93
CA CYS A 43 12.24 14.99 2.93
C CYS A 43 11.23 13.96 2.43
N GLN A 44 9.97 14.05 2.85
CA GLN A 44 8.88 13.19 2.38
C GLN A 44 8.65 13.37 0.88
N ASP A 45 8.51 14.62 0.41
CA ASP A 45 8.27 14.91 -1.00
C ASP A 45 9.41 14.38 -1.88
N VAL A 46 10.67 14.68 -1.54
CA VAL A 46 11.85 14.26 -2.33
C VAL A 46 12.03 12.74 -2.32
N MET A 47 11.96 12.11 -1.15
CA MET A 47 12.21 10.66 -1.06
C MET A 47 11.11 9.87 -1.73
N VAL A 48 9.85 10.27 -1.59
CA VAL A 48 8.78 9.49 -2.21
C VAL A 48 8.64 9.79 -3.70
N ASP A 49 8.91 11.00 -4.17
CA ASP A 49 8.92 11.27 -5.62
C ASP A 49 9.96 10.41 -6.35
N ALA A 50 11.12 10.14 -5.72
CA ALA A 50 12.17 9.26 -6.24
C ALA A 50 11.79 7.75 -6.25
N HIS A 51 10.79 7.34 -5.48
CA HIS A 51 10.49 5.93 -5.21
C HIS A 51 9.02 5.51 -5.49
N LYS A 52 8.10 6.45 -5.71
CA LYS A 52 6.65 6.18 -5.87
C LYS A 52 6.32 5.26 -7.03
N GLU A 53 6.98 5.40 -8.17
CA GLU A 53 6.71 4.56 -9.35
C GLU A 53 7.03 3.09 -9.07
N ARG A 54 8.08 2.83 -8.27
CA ARG A 54 8.44 1.46 -7.85
C ARG A 54 7.43 0.90 -6.85
N LEU A 55 6.93 1.74 -5.93
CA LEU A 55 5.84 1.36 -5.02
C LEU A 55 4.57 0.99 -5.81
N TYR A 56 4.22 1.79 -6.81
CA TYR A 56 3.05 1.52 -7.65
C TYR A 56 3.21 0.24 -8.47
N ALA A 57 4.41 -0.03 -9.01
CA ALA A 57 4.67 -1.24 -9.79
C ALA A 57 4.45 -2.54 -9.01
N VAL A 58 4.73 -2.56 -7.70
CA VAL A 58 4.57 -3.75 -6.83
C VAL A 58 3.26 -3.77 -6.06
N CYS A 59 2.45 -2.70 -6.15
CA CYS A 59 1.22 -2.57 -5.38
C CYS A 59 0.25 -3.73 -5.66
N HIS A 60 0.10 -4.11 -6.93
CA HIS A 60 -0.75 -5.22 -7.32
C HIS A 60 -0.29 -6.56 -6.71
N GLU A 61 1.01 -6.85 -6.73
CA GLU A 61 1.57 -8.08 -6.17
C GLU A 61 1.36 -8.16 -4.65
N TYR A 62 1.49 -7.04 -3.93
CA TYR A 62 1.21 -7.01 -2.50
C TYR A 62 -0.27 -7.22 -2.16
N ILE A 63 -1.17 -6.71 -3.01
CA ILE A 63 -2.61 -6.89 -2.83
C ILE A 63 -3.01 -8.34 -3.11
N GLU A 64 -2.62 -8.90 -4.26
CA GLU A 64 -2.94 -10.29 -4.62
C GLU A 64 -2.27 -11.29 -3.67
N GLY A 65 -1.07 -10.97 -3.16
CA GLY A 65 -0.34 -11.79 -2.19
C GLY A 65 -0.68 -11.52 -0.73
N GLU A 66 -1.69 -10.69 -0.44
CA GLU A 66 -2.13 -10.33 0.92
C GLU A 66 -0.98 -9.93 1.88
N CYS A 67 0.02 -9.23 1.36
CA CYS A 67 1.23 -8.85 2.09
C CYS A 67 0.96 -7.64 3.01
N MET A 68 0.21 -7.85 4.09
CA MET A 68 -0.34 -6.79 4.96
C MET A 68 0.73 -5.85 5.53
N ASN A 69 1.90 -6.38 5.91
CA ASN A 69 2.99 -5.55 6.44
C ASN A 69 3.55 -4.59 5.38
N ASP A 70 3.72 -5.06 4.15
CA ASP A 70 4.23 -4.25 3.04
C ASP A 70 3.20 -3.23 2.57
N LEU A 71 1.92 -3.60 2.54
CA LEU A 71 0.79 -2.68 2.29
C LEU A 71 0.71 -1.59 3.37
N HIS A 72 0.89 -1.95 4.64
CA HIS A 72 0.93 -0.98 5.74
C HIS A 72 2.10 0.00 5.59
N ASN A 73 3.30 -0.49 5.26
CA ASN A 73 4.46 0.36 5.01
C ASN A 73 4.26 1.28 3.80
N MET A 74 3.70 0.74 2.71
CA MET A 74 3.34 1.52 1.52
C MET A 74 2.34 2.63 1.86
N TYR A 75 1.32 2.34 2.67
CA TYR A 75 0.38 3.34 3.18
C TYR A 75 1.08 4.42 4.00
N ARG A 76 1.97 4.05 4.93
CA ARG A 76 2.74 5.02 5.75
C ARG A 76 3.55 5.97 4.88
N ILE A 77 4.15 5.48 3.80
CA ILE A 77 4.98 6.27 2.88
C ILE A 77 4.13 7.20 2.02
N LEU A 78 2.99 6.73 1.51
CA LEU A 78 2.18 7.47 0.53
C LEU A 78 1.14 8.40 1.16
N LYS A 79 0.68 8.13 2.40
CA LYS A 79 -0.34 8.93 3.10
C LYS A 79 0.00 10.43 3.22
N PRO A 80 1.23 10.85 3.53
CA PRO A 80 1.57 12.26 3.67
C PRO A 80 1.50 13.05 2.34
N ILE A 81 1.46 12.34 1.20
CA ILE A 81 1.58 12.94 -0.12
C ILE A 81 0.20 13.16 -0.70
N ASN A 82 -0.03 14.38 -1.19
CA ASN A 82 -1.27 14.69 -1.85
C ASN A 82 -1.47 13.80 -3.09
N GLY A 83 -2.54 13.00 -3.09
CA GLY A 83 -2.83 12.05 -4.17
C GLY A 83 -1.96 10.79 -4.18
N GLY A 84 -1.04 10.61 -3.23
CA GLY A 84 -0.11 9.46 -3.20
C GLY A 84 -0.83 8.10 -3.06
N LEU A 85 -1.98 8.06 -2.40
CA LEU A 85 -2.77 6.84 -2.22
C LEU A 85 -3.70 6.51 -3.40
N SER A 86 -3.84 7.40 -4.39
CA SER A 86 -4.82 7.24 -5.48
C SER A 86 -4.63 5.94 -6.26
N VAL A 87 -3.37 5.57 -6.54
CA VAL A 87 -3.03 4.32 -7.24
C VAL A 87 -3.36 3.10 -6.36
N VAL A 88 -2.96 3.12 -5.09
CA VAL A 88 -3.20 2.00 -4.15
C VAL A 88 -4.70 1.73 -3.99
N ILE A 89 -5.50 2.79 -3.82
CA ILE A 89 -6.95 2.70 -3.71
C ILE A 89 -7.55 2.11 -4.99
N ARG A 90 -7.10 2.56 -6.16
CA ARG A 90 -7.59 2.06 -7.45
C ARG A 90 -7.24 0.58 -7.64
N GLU A 91 -6.01 0.17 -7.37
CA GLU A 91 -5.58 -1.23 -7.49
C GLU A 91 -6.36 -2.13 -6.52
N PHE A 92 -6.56 -1.69 -5.29
CA PHE A 92 -7.37 -2.43 -4.31
C PHE A 92 -8.83 -2.55 -4.73
N GLN A 93 -9.44 -1.46 -5.22
CA GLN A 93 -10.80 -1.50 -5.77
C GLN A 93 -10.93 -2.47 -6.95
N ASN A 94 -9.93 -2.50 -7.84
CA ASN A 94 -9.91 -3.41 -8.97
C ASN A 94 -9.80 -4.86 -8.52
N PHE A 95 -8.94 -5.14 -7.54
CA PHE A 95 -8.79 -6.46 -6.93
C PHE A 95 -10.10 -6.95 -6.32
N VAL A 96 -10.72 -6.18 -5.41
CA VAL A 96 -11.99 -6.55 -4.77
C VAL A 96 -13.09 -6.82 -5.81
N LYS A 97 -13.19 -5.98 -6.85
CA LYS A 97 -14.15 -6.20 -7.95
C LYS A 97 -13.88 -7.48 -8.72
N LYS A 98 -12.61 -7.78 -9.04
CA LYS A 98 -12.20 -8.98 -9.76
C LYS A 98 -12.52 -10.23 -8.94
N THR A 99 -12.04 -10.27 -7.70
CA THR A 99 -12.21 -11.40 -6.78
C THR A 99 -13.69 -11.68 -6.50
N GLY A 100 -14.48 -10.64 -6.20
CA GLY A 100 -15.90 -10.81 -5.98
C GLY A 100 -16.65 -11.29 -7.24
N LEU A 101 -16.32 -10.78 -8.42
CA LEU A 101 -16.93 -11.26 -9.66
C LEU A 101 -16.56 -12.72 -9.96
N GLU A 102 -15.33 -13.14 -9.68
CA GLU A 102 -14.88 -14.52 -9.83
C GLU A 102 -15.61 -15.45 -8.85
N ALA A 103 -15.78 -15.06 -7.59
CA ALA A 103 -16.54 -15.80 -6.60
C ALA A 103 -18.00 -16.03 -7.04
N LEU A 104 -18.62 -15.00 -7.64
CA LEU A 104 -19.99 -15.11 -8.16
C LEU A 104 -20.10 -16.01 -9.40
N LYS A 105 -19.11 -16.00 -10.31
CA LYS A 105 -19.09 -16.88 -11.49
C LYS A 105 -18.93 -18.36 -11.13
N GLY A 106 -18.38 -18.67 -9.96
CA GLY A 106 -18.20 -20.03 -9.46
C GLY A 106 -19.50 -20.71 -9.00
N MET A 107 -20.59 -19.95 -8.80
CA MET A 107 -21.84 -20.47 -8.26
C MET A 107 -22.56 -21.40 -9.25
N ARG A 108 -22.91 -22.62 -8.81
CA ARG A 108 -23.64 -23.62 -9.61
C ARG A 108 -24.58 -24.46 -8.73
N GLY A 109 -25.60 -25.05 -9.35
CA GLY A 109 -26.58 -25.94 -8.71
C GLY A 109 -27.80 -25.20 -8.15
N ASP A 110 -28.59 -25.87 -7.30
CA ASP A 110 -29.88 -25.35 -6.82
C ASP A 110 -29.77 -24.40 -5.61
N ASN A 111 -28.59 -24.34 -4.97
CA ASN A 111 -28.34 -23.53 -3.75
C ASN A 111 -27.68 -22.17 -4.03
N ILE A 112 -27.85 -21.61 -5.23
CA ILE A 112 -27.26 -20.32 -5.63
C ILE A 112 -27.58 -19.17 -4.64
N PRO A 113 -28.81 -19.02 -4.11
CA PRO A 113 -29.10 -17.94 -3.17
C PRO A 113 -28.27 -18.00 -1.88
N GLN A 114 -27.98 -19.21 -1.39
CA GLN A 114 -27.19 -19.40 -0.17
C GLN A 114 -25.69 -19.18 -0.44
N GLN A 115 -25.18 -19.72 -1.55
CA GLN A 115 -23.78 -19.49 -1.99
C GLN A 115 -23.49 -17.99 -2.22
N PHE A 116 -24.47 -17.24 -2.74
CA PHE A 116 -24.33 -15.80 -2.91
C PHE A 116 -24.10 -15.08 -1.58
N VAL A 117 -24.92 -15.37 -0.57
CA VAL A 117 -24.80 -14.76 0.76
C VAL A 117 -23.47 -15.13 1.40
N GLU A 118 -23.07 -16.40 1.33
CA GLU A 118 -21.79 -16.88 1.88
C GLU A 118 -20.58 -16.20 1.20
N ASN A 119 -20.58 -16.10 -0.13
CA ASN A 119 -19.49 -15.47 -0.87
C ASN A 119 -19.38 -13.96 -0.56
N VAL A 120 -20.50 -13.24 -0.51
CA VAL A 120 -20.51 -11.80 -0.19
C VAL A 120 -20.03 -11.57 1.25
N LEU A 121 -20.41 -12.43 2.20
CA LEU A 121 -19.94 -12.34 3.58
C LEU A 121 -18.44 -12.62 3.67
N GLN A 122 -17.94 -13.62 2.97
CA GLN A 122 -16.51 -13.95 2.96
C GLN A 122 -15.66 -12.81 2.40
N ASP A 123 -16.06 -12.21 1.26
CA ASP A 123 -15.36 -11.05 0.69
C ASP A 123 -15.36 -9.84 1.65
N TYR A 124 -16.48 -9.62 2.36
CA TYR A 124 -16.59 -8.57 3.37
C TYR A 124 -15.61 -8.79 4.52
N TYR A 125 -15.49 -10.02 5.03
CA TYR A 125 -14.55 -10.35 6.10
C TYR A 125 -13.08 -10.30 5.66
N MET A 126 -12.76 -10.62 4.40
CA MET A 126 -11.39 -10.47 3.88
C MET A 126 -10.93 -9.01 3.81
N CYS A 127 -11.86 -8.08 3.64
CA CYS A 127 -11.56 -6.65 3.57
C CYS A 127 -11.45 -5.96 4.93
N HIS A 128 -11.81 -6.62 6.04
CA HIS A 128 -12.04 -5.98 7.34
C HIS A 128 -11.11 -6.47 8.44
#